data_AF-A0A3M2BS22-F1
#
_entry.id   AF-A0A3M2BS22-F1
#
_cell.length_a   1.000
_cell.length_b   1.000
_cell.length_c   1.000
_cell.angle_alpha   90.00
_cell.angle_beta   90.00
_cell.angle_gamma   90.00
#
_symmetry.space_group_name_H-M   'P 1'
#
loop_
_entity.id
_entity.type
_entity.pdbx_description
1 polymer ?
#
loop_
_entity_poly.entity_id
_entity_poly.type
_entity_poly.pdbx_seq_one_letter_code
_entity_poly.pdbx_strand_id
1 'polypeptide(L)'
;MSEHRDFHVPAACAAIDELLEPYVDGELNAAARARIDRHLASCPACAEQLELARRVGAGLRALPPQSCPPRVTRAVLAQAERAAQSGGFWRRLLPAPPPRWRPALALLLLAALSFAVLRRPPATPPPVPAADVAQAEEEVKLALAYLGRIGAQAGTAVRKEVFAERLATPLARSFRGALAPGDEPPEEDR
;
A
#
# COMPACT_ATOMS: atom_id res chain seq x y z
N MET A 1 -42.27 -14.07 -0.84
CA MET A 1 -41.17 -14.88 -1.41
C MET A 1 -40.06 -13.92 -1.80
N SER A 2 -39.06 -13.71 -0.91
CA SER A 2 -37.91 -12.83 -1.20
C SER A 2 -36.84 -13.61 -1.93
N GLU A 3 -36.56 -13.21 -3.17
CA GLU A 3 -35.36 -13.62 -3.88
C GLU A 3 -34.14 -12.99 -3.20
N HIS A 4 -33.45 -13.78 -2.38
CA HIS A 4 -32.07 -13.51 -2.01
C HIS A 4 -31.22 -13.62 -3.27
N ARG A 5 -30.86 -12.49 -3.87
CA ARG A 5 -29.94 -12.45 -5.00
C ARG A 5 -28.52 -12.56 -4.44
N ASP A 6 -28.03 -13.79 -4.35
CA ASP A 6 -26.65 -14.08 -3.95
C ASP A 6 -25.67 -13.41 -4.93
N PHE A 7 -24.90 -12.45 -4.42
CA PHE A 7 -23.84 -11.79 -5.17
C PHE A 7 -22.63 -12.74 -5.22
N HIS A 8 -22.70 -13.75 -6.08
CA HIS A 8 -21.58 -14.67 -6.27
C HIS A 8 -20.53 -14.02 -7.17
N VAL A 9 -19.42 -13.58 -6.56
CA VAL A 9 -18.23 -13.15 -7.30
C VAL A 9 -17.45 -14.40 -7.70
N PRO A 10 -17.23 -14.67 -9.00
CA PRO A 10 -16.44 -15.82 -9.42
C PRO A 10 -15.03 -15.75 -8.82
N ALA A 11 -14.47 -16.88 -8.39
CA ALA A 11 -13.12 -16.92 -7.80
C ALA A 11 -12.05 -16.29 -8.71
N ALA A 12 -12.24 -16.37 -10.03
CA ALA A 12 -11.38 -15.71 -11.00
C ALA A 12 -11.43 -14.17 -10.92
N CYS A 13 -12.58 -13.56 -10.64
CA CYS A 13 -12.71 -12.12 -10.44
C CYS A 13 -12.05 -11.68 -9.13
N ALA A 14 -12.23 -12.44 -8.05
CA ALA A 14 -11.59 -12.15 -6.76
C ALA A 14 -10.05 -12.16 -6.86
N ALA A 15 -9.49 -13.14 -7.57
CA ALA A 15 -8.04 -13.20 -7.81
C ALA A 15 -7.51 -12.06 -8.69
N ILE A 16 -8.38 -11.43 -9.51
CA ILE A 16 -8.01 -10.28 -10.35
C ILE A 16 -8.08 -9.00 -9.54
N ASP A 17 -9.04 -8.87 -8.63
CA ASP A 17 -9.19 -7.73 -7.72
C ASP A 17 -7.92 -7.52 -6.87
N GLU A 18 -7.37 -8.59 -6.30
CA GLU A 18 -6.10 -8.55 -5.54
C GLU A 18 -4.88 -8.12 -6.39
N LEU A 19 -4.93 -8.32 -7.70
CA LEU A 19 -3.84 -8.01 -8.62
C LEU A 19 -4.05 -6.70 -9.39
N LEU A 20 -5.17 -6.01 -9.19
CA LEU A 20 -5.51 -4.81 -9.94
C LEU A 20 -4.59 -3.63 -9.58
N GLU A 21 -4.26 -3.46 -8.30
CA GLU A 21 -3.34 -2.43 -7.80
C GLU A 21 -1.93 -2.56 -8.44
N PRO A 22 -1.22 -3.69 -8.29
CA PRO A 22 0.10 -3.85 -8.91
C PRO A 22 0.03 -3.85 -10.45
N TYR A 23 -1.12 -4.18 -11.04
CA TYR A 23 -1.33 -4.03 -12.49
C TYR A 23 -1.35 -2.55 -12.91
N VAL A 24 -2.06 -1.69 -12.17
CA VAL A 24 -2.12 -0.24 -12.41
C VAL A 24 -0.76 0.42 -12.20
N ASP A 25 -0.03 -0.01 -11.17
CA ASP A 25 1.31 0.53 -10.85
C ASP A 25 2.42 -0.04 -11.76
N GLY A 26 2.11 -1.05 -12.57
CA GLY A 26 3.04 -1.64 -13.53
C GLY A 26 4.08 -2.57 -12.92
N GLU A 27 3.81 -3.10 -11.73
CA GLU A 27 4.71 -3.95 -10.95
C GLU A 27 4.63 -5.44 -11.33
N LEU A 28 3.65 -5.81 -12.15
CA LEU A 28 3.45 -7.20 -12.57
C LEU A 28 4.41 -7.63 -13.68
N ASN A 29 4.87 -8.88 -13.59
CA ASN A 29 5.60 -9.53 -14.67
C ASN A 29 4.70 -9.77 -15.90
N ALA A 30 5.32 -10.03 -17.05
CA ALA A 30 4.62 -10.18 -18.33
C ALA A 30 3.55 -11.29 -18.32
N ALA A 31 3.82 -12.41 -17.63
CA ALA A 31 2.88 -13.53 -17.55
C ALA A 31 1.63 -13.19 -16.74
N ALA A 32 1.81 -12.54 -15.58
CA ALA A 32 0.70 -12.07 -14.74
C ALA A 32 -0.12 -11.01 -15.46
N ARG A 33 0.54 -10.06 -16.13
CA ARG A 33 -0.12 -9.01 -16.91
C ARG A 33 -1.00 -9.59 -18.03
N ALA A 34 -0.48 -10.52 -18.81
CA ALA A 34 -1.24 -11.17 -19.88
C ALA A 34 -2.46 -11.98 -19.38
N ARG A 35 -2.38 -12.56 -18.17
CA ARG A 35 -3.53 -13.23 -17.54
C ARG A 35 -4.63 -12.24 -17.20
N ILE A 36 -4.27 -11.09 -16.65
CA ILE A 36 -5.21 -10.03 -16.29
C ILE A 36 -5.84 -9.42 -17.56
N ASP A 37 -5.03 -9.09 -18.56
CA ASP A 37 -5.52 -8.53 -19.83
C ASP A 37 -6.57 -9.44 -20.48
N ARG A 38 -6.35 -10.76 -20.47
CA ARG A 38 -7.32 -11.73 -20.97
C ARG A 38 -8.62 -11.72 -20.18
N HIS A 39 -8.54 -11.63 -18.85
CA HIS A 39 -9.72 -11.58 -18.00
C HIS A 39 -10.52 -10.30 -18.24
N LEU A 40 -9.85 -9.14 -18.28
CA LEU A 40 -10.47 -7.83 -18.53
C LEU A 40 -11.17 -7.78 -19.89
N ALA A 41 -10.65 -8.47 -20.91
CA ALA A 41 -11.31 -8.58 -22.21
C ALA A 41 -12.63 -9.37 -22.17
N SER A 42 -12.81 -10.25 -21.18
CA SER A 42 -13.97 -11.15 -21.04
C SER A 42 -14.93 -10.76 -19.92
N CYS A 43 -14.51 -9.92 -18.96
CA CYS A 43 -15.28 -9.55 -17.78
C CYS A 43 -15.50 -8.04 -17.71
N PRO A 44 -16.69 -7.52 -18.06
CA PRO A 44 -16.97 -6.09 -18.02
C PRO A 44 -16.95 -5.51 -16.60
N ALA A 45 -17.33 -6.30 -15.59
CA ALA A 45 -17.30 -5.85 -14.19
C ALA A 45 -15.87 -5.52 -13.71
N CYS A 46 -14.90 -6.41 -13.98
CA CYS A 46 -13.50 -6.15 -13.62
C CYS A 46 -12.87 -5.04 -14.47
N ALA A 47 -13.30 -4.86 -15.73
CA ALA A 47 -12.90 -3.72 -16.55
C ALA A 47 -13.39 -2.38 -15.95
N GLU A 48 -14.62 -2.34 -15.43
CA GLU A 48 -15.16 -1.15 -14.76
C GLU A 48 -14.41 -0.84 -13.45
N GLN A 49 -14.05 -1.86 -12.66
CA GLN A 49 -13.21 -1.70 -11.47
C GLN A 49 -11.83 -1.11 -11.82
N LEU A 50 -11.22 -1.56 -12.91
CA LEU A 50 -9.93 -1.04 -13.36
C LEU A 50 -10.03 0.45 -13.75
N GLU A 51 -11.08 0.82 -14.46
CA GLU A 51 -11.32 2.22 -14.81
C GLU A 51 -11.57 3.09 -13.58
N LEU A 52 -12.26 2.56 -12.56
CA LEU A 52 -12.38 3.25 -11.27
C LEU A 52 -11.01 3.46 -10.60
N ALA A 53 -10.18 2.42 -10.51
CA ALA A 53 -8.84 2.52 -9.94
C ALA A 53 -7.96 3.54 -10.68
N ARG A 54 -8.00 3.54 -12.02
CA ARG A 54 -7.30 4.53 -12.85
C ARG A 54 -7.76 5.97 -12.60
N ARG A 55 -9.07 6.19 -12.47
CA ARG A 55 -9.64 7.51 -12.15
C ARG A 55 -9.19 8.01 -10.79
N VAL A 56 -9.19 7.14 -9.77
CA VAL A 56 -8.67 7.47 -8.44
C VAL A 56 -7.19 7.86 -8.52
N GLY A 57 -6.35 7.05 -9.18
CA GLY A 57 -4.93 7.35 -9.34
C GLY A 57 -4.67 8.65 -10.12
N ALA A 58 -5.49 8.95 -11.13
CA ALA A 58 -5.42 10.22 -11.86
C ALA A 58 -5.81 11.41 -10.97
N GLY A 59 -6.87 11.28 -10.17
CA GLY A 59 -7.28 12.31 -9.20
C GLY A 59 -6.21 12.59 -8.15
N LEU A 60 -5.54 11.54 -7.65
CA LEU A 60 -4.43 11.69 -6.71
C LEU A 60 -3.23 12.40 -7.35
N ARG A 61 -2.89 12.08 -8.60
CA ARG A 61 -1.80 12.76 -9.34
C ARG A 61 -2.12 14.22 -9.70
N ALA A 62 -3.39 14.58 -9.77
CA ALA A 62 -3.82 15.95 -10.05
C ALA A 62 -3.79 16.86 -8.81
N LEU A 63 -3.55 16.31 -7.61
CA LEU A 63 -3.38 17.10 -6.39
C LEU A 63 -2.18 18.06 -6.52
N PRO A 64 -2.27 19.28 -5.95
CA PRO A 64 -1.15 20.21 -5.97
C PRO A 64 0.07 19.59 -5.26
N PRO A 65 1.27 19.78 -5.80
CA PRO A 65 2.48 19.23 -5.19
C PRO A 65 2.68 19.84 -3.80
N GLN A 66 2.86 18.97 -2.81
CA GLN A 66 3.12 19.39 -1.43
C GLN A 66 4.59 19.75 -1.27
N SER A 67 4.88 20.86 -0.61
CA SER A 67 6.26 21.27 -0.34
C SER A 67 6.90 20.32 0.68
N CYS A 68 7.99 19.67 0.30
CA CYS A 68 8.77 18.85 1.21
C CYS A 68 9.62 19.78 2.11
N PRO A 69 9.61 19.61 3.45
CA PRO A 69 10.42 20.42 4.35
C PRO A 69 11.92 20.33 3.99
N PRO A 70 12.67 21.46 3.95
CA PRO A 70 14.08 21.46 3.53
C PRO A 70 14.98 20.50 4.31
N ARG A 71 14.66 20.24 5.59
CA ARG A 71 15.37 19.27 6.43
C ARG A 71 15.32 17.86 5.84
N VAL A 72 14.16 17.43 5.35
CA VAL A 72 13.95 16.10 4.77
C VAL A 72 14.72 15.98 3.46
N THR A 73 14.56 16.95 2.55
CA THR A 73 15.28 16.97 1.27
C THR A 73 16.79 16.92 1.47
N ARG A 74 17.33 17.73 2.40
CA ARG A 74 18.77 17.73 2.72
C ARG A 74 19.22 16.38 3.30
N ALA A 75 18.44 15.78 4.19
CA ALA A 75 18.78 14.49 4.78
C ALA A 75 18.84 13.38 3.72
N VAL A 76 17.83 13.33 2.84
CA VAL A 76 17.75 12.35 1.75
C VAL A 76 18.90 12.52 0.75
N LEU A 77 19.18 13.75 0.31
CA LEU A 77 20.29 14.04 -0.60
C LEU A 77 21.64 13.68 0.03
N ALA A 78 21.87 14.05 1.29
CA ALA A 78 23.10 13.69 1.99
C ALA A 78 23.26 12.17 2.12
N GLN A 79 22.17 11.43 2.32
CA GLN A 79 22.22 9.97 2.38
C GLN A 79 22.50 9.34 1.01
N ALA A 80 21.89 9.85 -0.06
CA ALA A 80 22.17 9.42 -1.43
C ALA A 80 23.64 9.67 -1.81
N GLU A 81 24.19 10.83 -1.43
CA GLU A 81 25.60 11.16 -1.65
C GLU A 81 26.55 10.21 -0.88
N ARG A 82 26.26 9.90 0.39
CA ARG A 82 27.06 8.94 1.16
C ARG A 82 27.03 7.53 0.55
N ALA A 83 25.86 7.09 0.10
CA ALA A 83 25.72 5.81 -0.58
C ALA A 83 26.56 5.77 -1.86
N ALA A 84 26.53 6.84 -2.67
CA ALA A 84 27.35 6.97 -3.88
C ALA A 84 28.86 7.01 -3.58
N GLN A 85 29.29 7.64 -2.49
CA GLN A 85 30.70 7.79 -2.13
C GLN A 85 31.32 6.52 -1.51
N SER A 86 30.50 5.64 -0.93
CA SER A 86 30.95 4.43 -0.22
C SER A 86 31.70 3.41 -1.11
N GLY A 87 31.49 3.43 -2.43
CA GLY A 87 32.15 2.54 -3.38
C GLY A 87 33.50 3.03 -3.94
N GLY A 88 33.87 4.31 -3.73
CA GLY A 88 35.02 4.92 -4.42
C GLY A 88 36.29 5.06 -3.58
N PHE A 89 36.16 5.22 -2.26
CA PHE A 89 37.28 5.53 -1.36
C PHE A 89 38.33 4.41 -1.32
N TRP A 90 37.91 3.16 -1.12
CA TRP A 90 38.82 2.01 -1.03
C TRP A 90 39.56 1.71 -2.35
N ARG A 91 38.95 2.06 -3.49
CA ARG A 91 39.54 1.90 -4.83
C ARG A 91 40.58 2.98 -5.15
N ARG A 92 40.53 4.12 -4.46
CA ARG A 92 41.48 5.24 -4.62
C ARG A 92 42.62 5.21 -3.60
N LEU A 93 42.39 4.58 -2.43
CA LEU A 93 43.36 4.55 -1.33
C LEU A 93 44.29 3.32 -1.35
N LEU A 94 43.90 2.22 -2.00
CA LEU A 94 44.75 1.03 -2.09
C LEU A 94 45.35 0.87 -3.49
N PRO A 95 46.67 1.04 -3.67
CA PRO A 95 47.33 0.60 -4.89
C PRO A 95 47.17 -0.92 -5.01
N ALA A 96 46.84 -1.40 -6.22
CA ALA A 96 46.66 -2.83 -6.46
C ALA A 96 47.95 -3.60 -6.10
N PRO A 97 47.90 -4.62 -5.23
CA PRO A 97 49.08 -5.40 -4.90
C PRO A 97 49.57 -6.19 -6.13
N PRO A 98 50.88 -6.44 -6.25
CA PRO A 98 51.43 -7.23 -7.35
C PRO A 98 50.75 -8.62 -7.40
N PRO A 99 50.48 -9.17 -8.60
CA PRO A 99 49.59 -10.32 -8.79
C PRO A 99 50.03 -11.58 -8.03
N ARG A 100 51.33 -11.69 -7.72
CA ARG A 100 51.95 -12.76 -6.94
C ARG A 100 51.48 -12.89 -5.49
N TRP A 101 50.96 -11.81 -4.87
CA TRP A 101 50.63 -11.81 -3.43
C TRP A 101 49.12 -11.82 -3.15
N ARG A 102 48.30 -11.74 -4.20
CA ARG A 102 46.83 -11.70 -4.12
C ARG A 102 46.19 -12.86 -3.34
N PRO A 103 46.56 -14.15 -3.53
CA PRO A 103 45.88 -15.24 -2.84
C PRO A 103 46.23 -15.31 -1.35
N ALA A 104 47.49 -15.04 -0.98
CA ALA A 104 47.95 -15.08 0.41
C ALA A 104 47.32 -13.95 1.25
N LEU A 105 47.22 -12.74 0.70
CA LEU A 105 46.62 -11.60 1.38
C LEU A 105 45.10 -11.78 1.57
N ALA A 106 44.42 -12.36 0.58
CA ALA A 106 42.98 -12.64 0.65
C ALA A 106 42.65 -13.65 1.75
N LEU A 107 43.42 -14.73 1.87
CA LEU A 107 43.26 -15.72 2.93
C LEU A 107 43.52 -15.14 4.32
N LEU A 108 44.55 -14.29 4.46
CA LEU A 108 44.86 -13.61 5.72
C LEU A 108 43.77 -12.62 6.15
N LEU A 109 43.24 -11.84 5.19
CA LEU A 109 42.14 -10.92 5.44
C LEU A 109 40.85 -11.67 5.80
N LEU A 110 40.53 -12.77 5.12
CA LEU A 110 39.38 -13.61 5.45
C LEU A 110 39.51 -14.24 6.84
N ALA A 111 40.69 -14.76 7.19
CA ALA A 111 40.94 -15.33 8.51
C ALA A 111 40.86 -14.27 9.63
N ALA A 112 41.46 -13.08 9.41
CA ALA A 112 41.38 -11.97 10.35
C ALA A 112 39.96 -11.43 10.52
N LEU A 113 39.20 -11.31 9.42
CA LEU A 113 37.79 -10.88 9.44
C LEU A 113 36.91 -11.92 10.14
N SER A 114 37.08 -13.20 9.83
CA SER A 114 36.38 -14.30 10.49
C SER A 114 36.65 -14.30 12.00
N PHE A 115 37.92 -14.21 12.40
CA PHE A 115 38.32 -14.14 13.80
C PHE A 115 37.76 -12.90 14.51
N ALA A 116 37.77 -11.74 13.85
CA ALA A 116 37.19 -10.52 14.38
C ALA A 116 35.67 -10.64 14.56
N VAL A 117 34.97 -11.27 13.61
CA VAL A 117 33.51 -11.50 13.71
C VAL A 117 33.20 -12.50 14.82
N LEU A 118 33.95 -13.60 14.92
CA LEU A 118 33.81 -14.61 15.99
C LEU A 118 34.09 -14.04 17.38
N ARG A 119 34.94 -13.01 17.48
CA ARG A 119 35.29 -12.34 18.74
C ARG A 119 34.48 -11.09 19.04
N ARG A 120 33.56 -10.67 18.17
CA ARG A 120 32.69 -9.54 18.51
C ARG A 120 31.79 -9.97 19.67
N PRO A 121 31.85 -9.28 20.83
CA PRO A 121 30.84 -9.49 21.86
C PRO A 121 29.47 -9.23 21.23
N PRO A 122 28.40 -9.93 21.67
CA PRO A 122 27.05 -9.60 21.23
C PRO A 122 26.86 -8.10 21.47
N ALA A 123 26.58 -7.38 20.38
CA ALA A 123 26.41 -5.94 20.46
C ALA A 123 25.25 -5.67 21.41
N THR A 124 25.56 -5.21 22.62
CA THR A 124 24.55 -4.64 23.49
C THR A 124 24.04 -3.40 22.76
N PRO A 125 22.74 -3.32 22.43
CA PRO A 125 22.20 -2.11 21.83
C PRO A 125 22.56 -0.94 22.75
N PRO A 126 23.05 0.18 22.20
CA PRO A 126 23.34 1.34 23.03
C PRO A 126 22.09 1.73 23.82
N PRO A 127 22.23 2.20 25.07
CA PRO A 127 21.08 2.65 25.84
C PRO A 127 20.38 3.75 25.04
N VAL A 128 19.11 3.53 24.71
CA VAL A 128 18.31 4.48 23.94
C VAL A 128 18.19 5.76 24.77
N PRO A 129 18.69 6.92 24.29
CA PRO A 129 18.58 8.18 25.00
C PRO A 129 17.12 8.52 25.30
N ALA A 130 16.83 9.04 26.49
CA ALA A 130 15.47 9.48 26.85
C ALA A 130 14.91 10.52 25.86
N ALA A 131 15.78 11.32 25.24
CA ALA A 131 15.43 12.28 24.20
C ALA A 131 14.86 11.59 22.93
N ASP A 132 15.43 10.45 22.52
CA ASP A 132 15.00 9.71 21.34
C ASP A 132 13.63 9.04 21.58
N VAL A 133 13.40 8.55 22.81
CA VAL A 133 12.10 8.00 23.21
C VAL A 133 11.02 9.09 23.22
N ALA A 134 11.34 10.29 23.75
CA ALA A 134 10.41 11.42 23.76
C ALA A 134 10.07 11.89 22.34
N GLN A 135 11.05 11.93 21.44
CA GLN A 135 10.81 12.27 20.03
C GLN A 135 9.91 11.23 19.35
N ALA A 136 10.17 9.93 19.57
CA ALA A 136 9.33 8.87 19.03
C ALA A 136 7.87 8.96 19.51
N GLU A 137 7.65 9.36 20.77
CA GLU A 137 6.30 9.56 21.32
C GLU A 137 5.55 10.69 20.60
N GLU A 138 6.22 11.82 20.32
CA GLU A 138 5.61 12.93 19.56
C GLU A 138 5.28 12.53 18.12
N GLU A 139 6.19 11.82 17.44
CA GLU A 139 5.97 11.33 16.08
C GLU A 139 4.78 10.37 16.01
N VAL A 140 4.65 9.45 16.98
CA VAL A 140 3.50 8.53 17.08
C VAL A 140 2.20 9.29 17.32
N LYS A 141 2.18 10.28 18.22
CA LYS A 141 0.99 11.11 18.47
C LYS A 141 0.56 11.86 17.22
N LEU A 142 1.51 12.42 16.47
CA LEU A 142 1.23 13.12 15.22
C LEU A 142 0.64 12.17 14.17
N ALA A 143 1.24 10.98 14.02
CA ALA A 143 0.75 9.96 13.08
C ALA A 143 -0.67 9.51 13.43
N LEU A 144 -0.95 9.25 14.70
CA LEU A 144 -2.28 8.87 15.17
C LEU A 144 -3.30 9.99 14.97
N ALA A 145 -2.93 11.25 15.22
CA ALA A 145 -3.80 12.40 14.96
C ALA A 145 -4.12 12.54 13.47
N TYR A 146 -3.14 12.31 12.59
CA TYR A 146 -3.32 12.32 11.15
C TYR A 146 -4.24 11.19 10.66
N LEU A 147 -4.01 9.95 11.15
CA LEU A 147 -4.88 8.80 10.87
C LEU A 147 -6.31 9.04 11.34
N GLY A 148 -6.50 9.63 12.53
CA GLY A 148 -7.81 9.98 13.04
C GLY A 148 -8.55 10.99 12.14
N ARG A 149 -7.84 12.00 11.61
CA ARG A 149 -8.40 12.96 10.65
C ARG A 149 -8.84 12.28 9.35
N ILE A 150 -8.01 11.41 8.78
CA ILE A 150 -8.36 10.66 7.57
C ILE A 150 -9.57 9.75 7.83
N GLY A 151 -9.58 9.00 8.93
CA GLY A 151 -10.69 8.13 9.30
C GLY A 151 -12.00 8.88 9.47
N ALA A 152 -11.96 10.08 10.07
CA ALA A 152 -13.15 10.93 10.21
C ALA A 152 -13.67 11.42 8.85
N GLN A 153 -12.78 11.84 7.94
CA GLN A 153 -13.15 12.27 6.59
C GLN A 153 -13.71 11.12 5.74
N ALA A 154 -13.09 9.95 5.79
CA ALA A 154 -13.58 8.77 5.09
C ALA A 154 -14.94 8.33 5.67
N GLY A 155 -15.09 8.34 6.99
CA GLY A 155 -16.34 7.96 7.65
C GLY A 155 -17.52 8.88 7.33
N THR A 156 -17.28 10.19 7.15
CA THR A 156 -18.35 11.12 6.72
C THR A 156 -18.70 10.94 5.25
N ALA A 157 -17.71 10.73 4.38
CA ALA A 157 -17.92 10.43 2.96
C ALA A 157 -18.73 9.15 2.77
N VAL A 158 -18.28 8.03 3.37
CA VAL A 158 -18.95 6.71 3.28
C VAL A 158 -20.38 6.77 3.84
N ARG A 159 -20.59 7.46 4.97
CA ARG A 159 -21.93 7.62 5.56
C ARG A 159 -22.88 8.35 4.61
N LYS A 160 -22.40 9.39 3.95
CA LYS A 160 -23.22 10.23 3.07
C LYS A 160 -23.50 9.53 1.73
N GLU A 161 -22.48 8.95 1.11
CA GLU A 161 -22.56 8.42 -0.25
C GLU A 161 -23.06 6.97 -0.31
N VAL A 162 -22.73 6.14 0.70
CA VAL A 162 -23.08 4.71 0.66
C VAL A 162 -24.29 4.44 1.54
N PHE A 163 -24.25 4.84 2.82
CA PHE A 163 -25.33 4.50 3.75
C PHE A 163 -26.63 5.25 3.44
N ALA A 164 -26.58 6.54 3.14
CA ALA A 164 -27.80 7.31 2.88
C ALA A 164 -28.41 6.99 1.49
N GLU A 165 -27.59 6.97 0.44
CA GLU A 165 -28.08 6.81 -0.94
C GLU A 165 -28.27 5.35 -1.37
N ARG A 166 -27.43 4.43 -0.91
CA ARG A 166 -27.48 3.02 -1.38
C ARG A 166 -28.13 2.04 -0.42
N LEU A 167 -28.25 2.38 0.87
CA LEU A 167 -28.89 1.50 1.86
C LEU A 167 -30.19 2.09 2.39
N ALA A 168 -30.18 3.30 2.95
CA ALA A 168 -31.33 3.86 3.65
C ALA A 168 -32.52 4.13 2.72
N THR A 169 -32.30 4.71 1.54
CA THR A 169 -33.36 5.03 0.59
C THR A 169 -34.07 3.78 0.02
N PRO A 170 -33.37 2.74 -0.46
CA PRO A 170 -34.04 1.53 -0.93
C PRO A 170 -34.74 0.77 0.19
N LEU A 171 -34.14 0.63 1.39
CA LEU A 171 -34.79 0.00 2.55
C LEU A 171 -36.08 0.74 2.96
N ALA A 172 -36.03 2.07 3.06
CA ALA A 172 -37.20 2.87 3.39
C ALA A 172 -38.33 2.70 2.36
N ARG A 173 -37.98 2.57 1.07
CA ARG A 173 -38.96 2.32 -0.01
C ARG A 173 -39.57 0.93 0.10
N SER A 174 -38.76 -0.11 0.35
CA SER A 174 -39.25 -1.49 0.54
C SER A 174 -40.16 -1.62 1.77
N PHE A 175 -39.80 -0.99 2.90
CA PHE A 175 -40.65 -0.99 4.10
C PHE A 175 -41.95 -0.23 3.89
N ARG A 176 -41.93 0.91 3.19
CA ARG A 176 -43.15 1.66 2.87
C ARG A 176 -44.08 0.89 1.94
N GLY A 177 -43.53 0.12 0.99
CA GLY A 177 -44.32 -0.78 0.15
C GLY A 177 -44.93 -1.96 0.92
N ALA A 178 -44.21 -2.49 1.91
CA ALA A 178 -44.70 -3.60 2.74
C ALA A 178 -45.73 -3.18 3.81
N LEU A 179 -45.70 -1.91 4.23
CA LEU A 179 -46.63 -1.34 5.22
C LEU A 179 -47.81 -0.60 4.59
N ALA A 180 -47.86 -0.47 3.26
CA ALA A 180 -49.05 0.01 2.59
C ALA A 180 -50.18 -1.02 2.83
N PRO A 181 -51.32 -0.62 3.41
CA PRO A 181 -52.43 -1.54 3.61
C PRO A 181 -52.83 -2.10 2.25
N GLY A 182 -52.86 -3.43 2.14
CA GLY A 182 -53.21 -4.10 0.90
C GLY A 182 -54.62 -3.68 0.50
N ASP A 183 -54.78 -3.17 -0.72
CA ASP A 183 -56.07 -3.08 -1.37
C ASP A 183 -56.61 -4.52 -1.48
N GLU A 184 -57.58 -4.87 -0.64
CA GLU A 184 -58.34 -6.10 -0.80
C GLU A 184 -59.03 -6.06 -2.18
N PRO A 185 -58.87 -7.10 -3.03
CA PRO A 185 -59.55 -7.14 -4.31
C PRO A 185 -61.08 -7.19 -4.07
N PRO A 186 -61.89 -6.57 -4.94
CA PRO A 186 -63.32 -6.49 -4.75
C PRO A 186 -63.93 -7.90 -4.76
N GLU A 187 -64.71 -8.19 -3.73
CA GLU A 187 -65.48 -9.40 -3.55
C GLU A 187 -66.47 -9.54 -4.72
N GLU A 188 -66.26 -10.55 -5.56
CA GLU A 188 -67.08 -10.84 -6.74
C GLU A 188 -68.38 -11.52 -6.28
N ASP A 189 -69.44 -10.72 -6.16
CA ASP A 189 -70.78 -11.15 -5.78
C ASP A 189 -71.45 -11.96 -6.90
N ARG A 190 -72.15 -13.02 -6.51
CA ARG A 190 -72.62 -14.12 -7.36
C ARG A 190 -74.13 -14.12 -7.53
#